data_AF-A0ABD1BHC9-F1
#
_entry.id   AF-A0ABD1BHC9-F1
#
_cell.length_a   1.000
_cell.length_b   1.000
_cell.length_c   1.000
_cell.angle_alpha   90.00
_cell.angle_beta   90.00
_cell.angle_gamma   90.00
#
_symmetry.space_group_name_H-M   'P 1'
#
loop_
_entity.id
_entity.type
_entity.pdbx_description
1 polymer ?
#
loop_
_entity_poly.entity_id
_entity_poly.type
_entity_poly.pdbx_seq_one_letter_code
_entity_poly.pdbx_strand_id
1 'polypeptide(L)'
;MALKESIHPDIIVKPGDNGQGIYAHKAVLAVRSKVFRNMLESDECKVSPEESITIPDLSYEELKSLLEFFYNGTLSPNNKHIRALYLAADKYDIQYLQDVCREQIISNLSIDNVLDILELSTIPSDNILKQAALLAFASRYSLMIFSQRFESFALKNPHLNLEITRACWHRFSACLRKYLQEQPR
;
A
#
# COMPACT_ATOMS: atom_id res chain seq x y z
N MET A 1 -14.85 22.76 -1.55
CA MET A 1 -14.58 21.46 -2.19
C MET A 1 -15.76 20.55 -1.93
N ALA A 2 -16.33 19.93 -2.97
CA ALA A 2 -17.62 19.24 -2.91
C ALA A 2 -17.78 18.24 -1.75
N LEU A 3 -16.73 17.49 -1.41
CA LEU A 3 -16.74 16.58 -0.24
C LEU A 3 -16.87 17.31 1.10
N LYS A 4 -16.17 18.43 1.29
CA LYS A 4 -16.17 19.20 2.56
C LYS A 4 -17.40 20.09 2.72
N GLU A 5 -17.91 20.59 1.61
CA GLU A 5 -19.09 21.46 1.59
C GLU A 5 -20.39 20.65 1.53
N SER A 6 -20.31 19.31 1.36
CA SER A 6 -21.45 18.40 1.24
C SER A 6 -22.52 18.91 0.26
N ILE A 7 -22.07 19.42 -0.89
CA ILE A 7 -22.96 19.97 -1.92
C ILE A 7 -23.49 18.82 -2.76
N HIS A 8 -24.81 18.58 -2.71
CA HIS A 8 -25.51 17.56 -3.51
C HIS A 8 -24.96 16.11 -3.42
N PRO A 9 -24.64 15.57 -2.22
CA PRO A 9 -24.26 14.17 -2.10
C PRO A 9 -25.43 13.26 -2.47
N ASP A 10 -25.13 12.18 -3.18
CA ASP A 10 -26.10 11.18 -3.64
C ASP A 10 -25.80 9.78 -3.08
N ILE A 11 -24.84 9.66 -2.16
CA ILE A 11 -24.50 8.41 -1.48
C ILE A 11 -23.82 8.63 -0.13
N ILE A 12 -24.02 7.68 0.78
CA ILE A 12 -23.27 7.57 2.04
C ILE A 12 -22.29 6.39 1.96
N VAL A 13 -21.00 6.64 2.19
CA VAL A 13 -19.97 5.60 2.25
C VAL A 13 -19.65 5.29 3.71
N LYS A 14 -19.88 4.05 4.14
CA LYS A 14 -19.72 3.61 5.53
C LYS A 14 -18.38 2.91 5.73
N PRO A 15 -17.65 3.19 6.81
CA PRO A 15 -16.43 2.44 7.15
C PRO A 15 -16.77 1.06 7.75
N GLY A 16 -15.76 0.19 7.86
CA GLY A 16 -15.91 -1.16 8.44
C GLY A 16 -15.97 -1.21 9.96
N ASP A 17 -15.58 -0.13 10.64
CA ASP A 17 -15.54 -0.02 12.10
C ASP A 17 -16.87 0.46 12.71
N ASN A 18 -17.96 0.43 11.94
CA ASN A 18 -19.26 0.99 12.30
C ASN A 18 -19.20 2.49 12.66
N GLY A 19 -18.16 3.20 12.22
CA GLY A 19 -18.07 4.65 12.31
C GLY A 19 -19.15 5.37 11.49
N GLN A 20 -19.22 6.68 11.66
CA GLN A 20 -20.18 7.51 10.93
C GLN A 20 -19.93 7.42 9.41
N GLY A 21 -21.00 7.27 8.63
CA GLY A 21 -20.90 7.31 7.17
C GLY A 21 -20.50 8.70 6.66
N ILE A 22 -19.78 8.73 5.54
CA ILE A 22 -19.31 9.95 4.89
C ILE A 22 -20.14 10.19 3.62
N TYR A 23 -20.76 11.36 3.51
CA TYR A 23 -21.48 11.79 2.32
C TYR A 23 -20.51 11.97 1.14
N ALA A 24 -20.85 11.43 -0.02
CA ALA A 24 -20.02 11.45 -1.22
C ALA A 24 -20.87 11.51 -2.50
N HIS A 25 -20.19 11.34 -3.64
CA HIS A 25 -20.80 11.37 -4.97
C HIS A 25 -20.54 10.05 -5.71
N LYS A 26 -21.60 9.36 -6.15
CA LYS A 26 -21.52 8.13 -6.94
C LYS A 26 -20.65 8.31 -8.17
N ALA A 27 -20.83 9.42 -8.88
CA ALA A 27 -20.05 9.74 -10.08
C ALA A 27 -18.54 9.78 -9.81
N VAL A 28 -18.13 10.37 -8.67
CA VAL A 28 -16.71 10.44 -8.29
C VAL A 28 -16.17 9.05 -7.97
N LEU A 29 -16.89 8.27 -7.17
CA LEU A 29 -16.51 6.89 -6.83
C LEU A 29 -16.38 6.01 -8.09
N ALA A 30 -17.38 6.06 -8.97
CA ALA A 30 -17.46 5.26 -10.19
C ALA A 30 -16.38 5.62 -11.24
N VAL A 31 -15.94 6.88 -11.30
CA VAL A 31 -14.83 7.30 -12.17
C VAL A 31 -13.49 6.81 -11.64
N ARG A 32 -13.32 6.80 -10.30
CA ARG A 32 -12.03 6.47 -9.66
C ARG A 32 -11.77 4.98 -9.52
N SER A 33 -12.80 4.14 -9.54
CA SER A 33 -12.68 2.69 -9.40
C SER A 33 -13.78 1.96 -10.19
N LYS A 34 -13.37 0.97 -10.98
CA LYS A 34 -14.33 0.06 -11.65
C LYS A 34 -15.06 -0.81 -10.62
N VAL A 35 -14.38 -1.20 -9.53
CA VAL A 35 -14.99 -1.97 -8.45
C VAL A 35 -16.11 -1.16 -7.79
N PHE A 36 -15.87 0.12 -7.48
CA PHE A 36 -16.93 0.99 -6.95
C PHE A 36 -18.05 1.21 -7.96
N ARG A 37 -17.74 1.41 -9.25
CA ARG A 37 -18.79 1.48 -10.28
C ARG A 37 -19.70 0.26 -10.27
N ASN A 38 -19.13 -0.93 -10.28
CA ASN A 38 -19.89 -2.18 -10.25
C ASN A 38 -20.70 -2.34 -8.95
N MET A 39 -20.14 -1.94 -7.80
CA MET A 39 -20.86 -1.94 -6.51
C MET A 39 -22.10 -1.01 -6.57
N LEU A 40 -21.96 0.17 -7.15
CA LEU A 40 -23.04 1.16 -7.28
C LEU A 40 -24.11 0.75 -8.30
N GLU A 41 -23.73 -0.01 -9.33
CA GLU A 41 -24.65 -0.52 -10.36
C GLU A 41 -25.36 -1.81 -9.93
N SER A 42 -24.99 -2.40 -8.80
CA SER A 42 -25.63 -3.60 -8.24
C SER A 42 -27.05 -3.33 -7.76
N ASP A 43 -27.93 -4.34 -7.88
CA ASP A 43 -29.33 -4.20 -7.49
C ASP A 43 -29.52 -4.02 -5.98
N GLU A 44 -28.61 -4.54 -5.15
CA GLU A 44 -28.62 -4.32 -3.70
C GLU A 44 -28.45 -2.84 -3.34
N CYS A 45 -27.63 -2.09 -4.08
CA CYS A 45 -27.43 -0.66 -3.85
C CYS A 45 -28.62 0.18 -4.31
N LYS A 46 -29.40 -0.28 -5.29
CA LYS A 46 -30.56 0.44 -5.86
C LYS A 46 -31.83 0.35 -5.01
N VAL A 47 -31.94 -0.67 -4.16
CA VAL A 47 -33.17 -0.95 -3.37
C VAL A 47 -33.09 -0.34 -1.97
N SER A 48 -31.93 0.14 -1.53
CA SER A 48 -31.77 0.73 -0.20
C SER A 48 -32.52 2.07 -0.08
N PRO A 49 -33.33 2.27 0.98
CA PRO A 49 -34.00 3.55 1.25
C PRO A 49 -33.00 4.69 1.55
N GLU A 50 -31.78 4.33 1.97
CA GLU A 50 -30.61 5.21 2.06
C GLU A 50 -29.51 4.60 1.19
N GLU A 51 -29.31 5.14 -0.02
CA GLU A 51 -28.27 4.64 -0.92
C GLU A 51 -26.91 4.76 -0.23
N SER A 52 -26.37 3.61 0.20
CA SER A 52 -25.14 3.53 0.96
C SER A 52 -24.37 2.28 0.60
N ILE A 53 -23.04 2.38 0.67
CA ILE A 53 -22.13 1.26 0.49
C ILE A 53 -21.18 1.20 1.68
N THR A 54 -20.74 -0.01 2.04
CA THR A 54 -19.79 -0.23 3.14
C THR A 54 -18.43 -0.64 2.60
N ILE A 55 -17.38 -0.02 3.12
CA ILE A 55 -15.98 -0.30 2.84
C ILE A 55 -15.39 -0.99 4.08
N PRO A 56 -15.52 -2.32 4.19
CA PRO A 56 -15.26 -3.02 5.45
C PRO A 56 -13.78 -3.03 5.86
N ASP A 57 -12.86 -2.79 4.92
CA ASP A 57 -11.42 -2.87 5.18
C ASP A 57 -10.82 -1.59 5.74
N LEU A 58 -11.59 -0.50 5.79
CA LEU A 58 -11.11 0.81 6.20
C LEU A 58 -11.86 1.31 7.44
N SER A 59 -11.10 1.81 8.41
CA SER A 59 -11.64 2.64 9.49
C SER A 59 -12.15 3.98 8.95
N TYR A 60 -12.88 4.73 9.79
CA TYR A 60 -13.37 6.05 9.42
C TYR A 60 -12.27 6.99 8.88
N GLU A 61 -11.12 7.07 9.55
CA GLU A 61 -10.03 7.97 9.16
C GLU A 61 -9.34 7.53 7.86
N GLU A 62 -9.19 6.23 7.65
CA GLU A 62 -8.62 5.68 6.41
C GLU A 62 -9.58 5.89 5.23
N LEU A 63 -10.87 5.67 5.44
CA LEU A 63 -11.91 5.91 4.46
C LEU A 63 -11.97 7.41 4.09
N LYS A 64 -11.92 8.28 5.09
CA LYS A 64 -11.86 9.72 4.86
C LYS A 64 -10.65 10.09 4.00
N SER A 65 -9.48 9.53 4.30
CA SER A 65 -8.29 9.78 3.50
C SER A 65 -8.41 9.25 2.07
N LEU A 66 -9.07 8.11 1.85
CA LEU A 66 -9.36 7.58 0.51
C LEU A 66 -10.29 8.53 -0.26
N LEU A 67 -11.35 8.99 0.38
CA LEU A 67 -12.29 9.93 -0.25
C LEU A 67 -11.60 11.25 -0.56
N GLU A 68 -10.83 11.84 0.35
CA GLU A 68 -10.06 13.06 0.06
C GLU A 68 -9.13 12.88 -1.15
N PHE A 69 -8.49 11.71 -1.31
CA PHE A 69 -7.72 11.39 -2.51
C PHE A 69 -8.58 11.38 -3.79
N PHE A 70 -9.81 10.86 -3.74
CA PHE A 70 -10.71 10.85 -4.90
C PHE A 70 -11.11 12.25 -5.39
N TYR A 71 -11.25 13.21 -4.48
CA TYR A 71 -11.57 14.60 -4.87
C TYR A 71 -10.30 15.38 -5.25
N ASN A 72 -9.16 15.11 -4.63
CA ASN A 72 -7.95 15.93 -4.79
C ASN A 72 -6.98 15.38 -5.85
N GLY A 73 -6.97 14.06 -6.05
CA GLY A 73 -5.99 13.36 -6.85
C GLY A 73 -4.60 13.26 -6.23
N THR A 74 -4.43 13.63 -4.95
CA THR A 74 -3.14 13.68 -4.26
C THR A 74 -3.24 13.18 -2.82
N LEU A 75 -2.18 12.51 -2.34
CA LEU A 75 -2.00 12.17 -0.92
C LEU A 75 -0.96 13.08 -0.25
N SER A 76 -1.13 13.32 1.05
CA SER A 76 -0.10 13.98 1.86
C SER A 76 1.20 13.14 1.86
N PRO A 77 2.41 13.75 1.78
CA PRO A 77 3.69 13.04 1.77
C PRO A 77 3.95 12.13 2.98
N ASN A 78 3.30 12.41 4.11
CA ASN A 78 3.44 11.64 5.36
C ASN A 78 2.09 11.09 5.82
N ASN A 79 1.31 10.57 4.88
CA ASN A 79 0.01 10.02 5.23
C ASN A 79 0.18 8.78 6.12
N LYS A 80 -0.28 8.88 7.38
CA LYS A 80 -0.19 7.78 8.35
C LYS A 80 -0.98 6.53 7.95
N HIS A 81 -1.92 6.66 7.01
CA HIS A 81 -2.79 5.58 6.51
C HIS A 81 -2.24 4.91 5.24
N ILE A 82 -1.00 5.19 4.85
CA ILE A 82 -0.44 4.75 3.56
C ILE A 82 -0.55 3.24 3.31
N ARG A 83 -0.37 2.43 4.36
CA ARG A 83 -0.48 0.97 4.27
C ARG A 83 -1.92 0.52 3.97
N ALA A 84 -2.90 1.06 4.69
CA ALA A 84 -4.31 0.74 4.48
C ALA A 84 -4.78 1.21 3.10
N LEU A 85 -4.37 2.40 2.68
CA LEU A 85 -4.67 2.94 1.35
C LEU A 85 -4.02 2.13 0.23
N TYR A 86 -2.79 1.64 0.42
CA TYR A 86 -2.12 0.76 -0.54
C TYR A 86 -2.87 -0.55 -0.74
N LEU A 87 -3.32 -1.19 0.35
CA LEU A 87 -4.12 -2.42 0.30
C LEU A 87 -5.50 -2.18 -0.32
N ALA A 88 -6.17 -1.10 0.06
CA ALA A 88 -7.46 -0.72 -0.52
C ALA A 88 -7.33 -0.39 -2.02
N ALA A 89 -6.23 0.24 -2.44
CA ALA A 89 -5.99 0.54 -3.85
C ALA A 89 -5.93 -0.72 -4.70
N ASP A 90 -5.31 -1.79 -4.20
CA ASP A 90 -5.34 -3.08 -4.89
C ASP A 90 -6.74 -3.69 -4.91
N LYS A 91 -7.37 -3.80 -3.73
CA LYS A 91 -8.69 -4.44 -3.57
C LYS A 91 -9.78 -3.79 -4.40
N TYR A 92 -9.75 -2.46 -4.51
CA TYR A 92 -10.74 -1.67 -5.23
C TYR A 92 -10.27 -1.24 -6.63
N ASP A 93 -9.19 -1.81 -7.16
CA ASP A 93 -8.66 -1.54 -8.51
C ASP A 93 -8.45 -0.03 -8.79
N ILE A 94 -7.65 0.62 -7.94
CA ILE A 94 -7.31 2.04 -7.99
C ILE A 94 -5.80 2.18 -8.26
N GLN A 95 -5.36 1.78 -9.46
CA GLN A 95 -3.93 1.69 -9.81
C GLN A 95 -3.13 2.96 -9.46
N TYR A 96 -3.66 4.13 -9.81
CA TYR A 96 -2.97 5.39 -9.55
C TYR A 96 -2.74 5.66 -8.05
N LEU A 97 -3.69 5.28 -7.18
CA LEU A 97 -3.49 5.36 -5.73
C LEU A 97 -2.42 4.37 -5.28
N GLN A 98 -2.43 3.15 -5.82
CA GLN A 98 -1.44 2.12 -5.49
C GLN A 98 -0.02 2.60 -5.84
N ASP A 99 0.14 3.26 -7.00
CA ASP A 99 1.41 3.82 -7.46
C ASP A 99 1.90 4.94 -6.53
N VAL A 100 1.04 5.90 -6.20
CA VAL A 100 1.36 6.99 -5.26
C VAL A 100 1.74 6.42 -3.88
N CYS A 101 0.99 5.44 -3.39
CA CYS A 101 1.29 4.78 -2.12
C CYS A 101 2.64 4.06 -2.16
N ARG A 102 2.92 3.34 -3.26
CA ARG A 102 4.18 2.62 -3.46
C ARG A 102 5.36 3.57 -3.41
N GLU A 103 5.29 4.68 -4.14
CA GLU A 103 6.37 5.69 -4.15
C GLU A 103 6.67 6.23 -2.75
N GLN A 104 5.63 6.57 -1.98
CA GLN A 104 5.79 7.04 -0.60
C GLN A 104 6.33 5.95 0.34
N ILE A 105 5.94 4.69 0.16
CA ILE A 105 6.48 3.57 0.95
C ILE A 105 7.97 3.39 0.63
N ILE A 106 8.34 3.39 -0.66
CA ILE A 106 9.73 3.25 -1.10
C ILE A 106 10.59 4.40 -0.59
N SER A 107 10.11 5.65 -0.64
CA SER A 107 10.87 6.81 -0.16
C SER A 107 11.12 6.79 1.34
N ASN A 108 10.29 6.08 2.10
CA ASN A 108 10.38 5.94 3.55
C ASN A 108 10.97 4.60 4.01
N LEU A 109 11.56 3.80 3.10
CA LEU A 109 12.21 2.55 3.46
C LEU A 109 13.37 2.77 4.45
N SER A 110 13.36 2.00 5.53
CA SER A 110 14.35 2.04 6.59
C SER A 110 14.66 0.64 7.13
N ILE A 111 15.71 0.52 7.93
CA ILE A 111 16.06 -0.74 8.62
C ILE A 111 14.88 -1.19 9.50
N ASP A 112 14.13 -0.24 10.05
CA ASP A 112 13.07 -0.49 11.00
C ASP A 112 11.77 -0.98 10.35
N ASN A 113 11.58 -0.80 9.05
CA ASN A 113 10.33 -1.19 8.37
C ASN A 113 10.54 -2.15 7.18
N VAL A 114 11.77 -2.34 6.70
CA VAL A 114 12.02 -3.08 5.45
C VAL A 114 11.48 -4.52 5.47
N LEU A 115 11.50 -5.19 6.61
CA LEU A 115 10.93 -6.54 6.76
C LEU A 115 9.40 -6.53 6.62
N ASP A 116 8.73 -5.55 7.23
CA ASP A 116 7.28 -5.42 7.18
C ASP A 116 6.81 -5.00 5.78
N ILE A 117 7.64 -4.24 5.05
CA ILE A 117 7.41 -3.87 3.65
C ILE A 117 7.65 -5.07 2.71
N LEU A 118 8.63 -5.93 2.99
CA LEU A 118 8.80 -7.18 2.24
C LEU A 118 7.56 -8.08 2.38
N GLU A 119 7.03 -8.22 3.59
CA GLU A 119 5.75 -8.92 3.78
C GLU A 119 4.61 -8.22 3.02
N LEU A 120 4.50 -6.90 3.13
CA LEU A 120 3.45 -6.12 2.43
C LEU A 120 3.50 -6.31 0.91
N SER A 121 4.69 -6.44 0.32
CA SER A 121 4.88 -6.61 -1.12
C SER A 121 4.42 -7.97 -1.67
N THR A 122 4.02 -8.90 -0.79
CA THR A 122 3.48 -10.21 -1.19
C THR A 122 1.98 -10.16 -1.41
N ILE A 123 1.26 -9.29 -0.70
CA ILE A 123 -0.19 -9.12 -0.79
C ILE A 123 -0.50 -7.62 -0.57
N PRO A 124 -0.73 -6.87 -1.67
CA PRO A 124 -0.73 -7.31 -3.06
C PRO A 124 0.65 -7.74 -3.59
N SER A 125 0.65 -8.60 -4.60
CA SER A 125 1.89 -9.02 -5.26
C SER A 125 2.47 -7.86 -6.07
N ASP A 126 3.48 -7.21 -5.51
CA ASP A 126 4.08 -6.00 -6.07
C ASP A 126 5.59 -6.17 -6.20
N ASN A 127 6.00 -6.54 -7.41
CA ASN A 127 7.41 -6.80 -7.69
C ASN A 127 8.28 -5.54 -7.60
N ILE A 128 7.72 -4.35 -7.85
CA ILE A 128 8.48 -3.10 -7.76
C ILE A 128 8.79 -2.80 -6.29
N LEU A 129 7.76 -2.87 -5.44
CA LEU A 129 7.92 -2.69 -3.99
C LEU A 129 8.85 -3.74 -3.39
N LYS A 130 8.67 -5.02 -3.79
CA LYS A 130 9.49 -6.13 -3.31
C LYS A 130 10.96 -5.94 -3.67
N GLN A 131 11.26 -5.60 -4.93
CA GLN A 131 12.65 -5.37 -5.36
C GLN A 131 13.28 -4.19 -4.62
N ALA A 132 12.56 -3.08 -4.44
CA ALA A 132 13.05 -1.94 -3.69
C ALA A 132 13.40 -2.33 -2.24
N ALA A 133 12.53 -3.08 -1.57
CA ALA A 133 12.77 -3.54 -0.20
C ALA A 133 13.92 -4.57 -0.12
N LEU A 134 14.04 -5.49 -1.07
CA LEU A 134 15.17 -6.44 -1.14
C LEU A 134 16.51 -5.71 -1.31
N LEU A 135 16.56 -4.70 -2.18
CA LEU A 135 17.75 -3.87 -2.39
C LEU A 135 18.10 -3.05 -1.15
N ALA A 136 17.08 -2.50 -0.46
CA ALA A 136 17.27 -1.76 0.78
C ALA A 136 17.77 -2.66 1.92
N PHE A 137 17.30 -3.91 2.01
CA PHE A 137 17.79 -4.90 2.96
C PHE A 137 19.23 -5.30 2.64
N ALA A 138 19.49 -5.75 1.41
CA ALA A 138 20.84 -6.13 0.97
C ALA A 138 21.83 -4.97 1.16
N SER A 139 21.34 -3.74 0.94
CA SER A 139 21.74 -2.43 1.50
C SER A 139 22.62 -2.44 2.74
N ARG A 140 22.05 -3.03 3.78
CA ARG A 140 22.43 -2.87 5.18
C ARG A 140 22.43 -4.22 5.90
N TYR A 141 22.63 -5.30 5.14
CA TYR A 141 22.43 -6.67 5.60
C TYR A 141 23.23 -7.01 6.86
N SER A 142 24.43 -6.46 7.02
CA SER A 142 25.29 -6.67 8.20
C SER A 142 24.66 -6.21 9.52
N LEU A 143 23.76 -5.22 9.48
CA LEU A 143 23.04 -4.72 10.64
C LEU A 143 21.81 -5.57 10.98
N MET A 144 21.33 -6.37 10.03
CA MET A 144 20.02 -7.02 10.10
C MET A 144 20.10 -8.54 10.28
N ILE A 145 21.05 -9.19 9.62
CA ILE A 145 21.07 -10.67 9.47
C ILE A 145 21.25 -11.42 10.80
N PHE A 146 21.83 -10.79 11.82
CA PHE A 146 22.04 -11.37 13.15
C PHE A 146 21.01 -10.88 14.17
N SER A 147 20.00 -10.12 13.75
CA SER A 147 18.96 -9.61 14.66
C SER A 147 17.91 -10.69 14.92
N GLN A 148 17.40 -10.74 16.16
CA GLN A 148 16.28 -11.61 16.54
C GLN A 148 15.03 -11.32 15.69
N ARG A 149 14.85 -10.07 15.26
CA ARG A 149 13.78 -9.67 14.36
C ARG A 149 13.88 -10.38 13.01
N PHE A 150 15.08 -10.43 12.42
CA PHE A 150 15.29 -11.14 11.17
C PHE A 150 15.14 -12.64 11.33
N GLU A 151 15.63 -13.23 12.43
CA GLU A 151 15.45 -14.66 12.72
C GLU A 151 13.96 -15.04 12.77
N SER A 152 13.16 -14.28 13.51
CA SER A 152 11.70 -14.47 13.60
C SER A 152 11.02 -14.32 12.25
N PHE A 153 11.42 -13.31 11.47
CA PHE A 153 10.93 -13.08 10.12
C PHE A 153 11.27 -14.24 9.18
N ALA A 154 12.51 -14.74 9.23
CA ALA A 154 13.00 -15.78 8.34
C ALA A 154 12.30 -17.13 8.58
N LEU A 155 12.02 -17.45 9.84
CA LEU A 155 11.25 -18.65 10.22
C LEU A 155 9.79 -18.57 9.75
N LYS A 156 9.16 -17.39 9.85
CA LYS A 156 7.78 -17.17 9.40
C LYS A 156 7.67 -17.12 7.87
N ASN A 157 8.68 -16.60 7.19
CA ASN A 157 8.66 -16.30 5.76
C ASN A 157 9.83 -16.96 5.00
N PRO A 158 9.86 -18.31 4.87
CA PRO A 158 10.98 -19.02 4.26
C PRO A 158 11.22 -18.63 2.80
N HIS A 159 10.15 -18.31 2.06
CA HIS A 159 10.25 -17.86 0.67
C HIS A 159 10.92 -16.46 0.57
N LEU A 160 10.52 -15.49 1.41
CA LEU A 160 11.17 -14.18 1.46
C LEU A 160 12.61 -14.29 1.95
N ASN A 161 12.89 -15.16 2.91
CA ASN A 161 14.26 -15.41 3.38
C ASN A 161 15.16 -15.91 2.24
N LEU A 162 14.65 -16.79 1.38
CA LEU A 162 15.37 -17.25 0.19
C LEU A 162 15.64 -16.10 -0.79
N GLU A 163 14.64 -15.25 -1.05
CA GLU A 163 14.80 -14.06 -1.91
C GLU A 163 15.82 -13.07 -1.34
N ILE A 164 15.78 -12.80 -0.03
CA ILE A 164 16.76 -11.97 0.67
C ILE A 164 18.17 -12.56 0.55
N THR A 165 18.32 -13.86 0.81
CA THR A 165 19.61 -14.55 0.72
C THR A 165 20.22 -14.41 -0.68
N ARG A 166 19.41 -14.60 -1.73
CA ARG A 166 19.82 -14.39 -3.12
C ARG A 166 20.21 -12.93 -3.38
N ALA A 167 19.41 -11.97 -2.93
CA ALA A 167 19.70 -10.54 -3.11
C ALA A 167 21.02 -10.13 -2.43
N CYS A 168 21.25 -10.59 -1.20
CA CYS A 168 22.49 -10.38 -0.47
C CYS A 168 23.70 -10.99 -1.19
N TRP A 169 23.57 -12.23 -1.68
CA TRP A 169 24.63 -12.89 -2.45
C TRP A 169 24.98 -12.15 -3.73
N HIS A 170 23.98 -11.73 -4.52
CA HIS A 170 24.20 -10.95 -5.73
C HIS A 170 24.92 -9.62 -5.44
N ARG A 171 24.54 -8.94 -4.35
CA ARG A 171 25.20 -7.70 -3.95
C ARG A 171 26.64 -7.94 -3.49
N PHE A 172 26.86 -8.94 -2.65
CA PHE A 172 28.19 -9.31 -2.16
C PHE A 172 29.13 -9.68 -3.32
N SER A 173 28.70 -10.56 -4.21
CA SER A 173 29.48 -10.97 -5.40
C SER A 173 29.75 -9.80 -6.36
N ALA A 174 28.83 -8.86 -6.51
CA ALA A 174 29.08 -7.63 -7.26
C ALA A 174 30.14 -6.73 -6.59
N CYS A 175 30.08 -6.55 -5.27
CA CYS A 175 31.08 -5.76 -4.53
C CYS A 175 32.47 -6.41 -4.59
N LEU A 176 32.55 -7.73 -4.38
CA LEU A 176 33.80 -8.47 -4.45
C LEU A 176 34.46 -8.38 -5.83
N ARG A 177 33.68 -8.50 -6.91
CA ARG A 177 34.20 -8.33 -8.28
C ARG A 177 34.79 -6.95 -8.52
N LYS A 178 34.12 -5.89 -8.06
CA LYS A 178 34.65 -4.51 -8.15
C LYS A 178 35.94 -4.36 -7.36
N TYR A 179 35.96 -4.82 -6.11
CA TYR A 179 37.14 -4.79 -5.26
C TYR A 179 38.34 -5.49 -5.91
N LEU A 180 38.15 -6.68 -6.49
CA LEU A 180 39.22 -7.44 -7.15
C LEU A 180 39.72 -6.76 -8.45
N GLN A 181 38.89 -5.99 -9.14
CA GLN A 181 39.28 -5.24 -10.35
C GLN A 181 40.04 -3.94 -10.03
N GLU A 182 39.83 -3.37 -8.84
CA GLU A 182 40.41 -2.08 -8.41
C GLU A 182 41.74 -2.23 -7.66
N GLN A 183 42.23 -3.46 -7.40
CA GLN A 183 43.53 -3.68 -6.76
C GLN A 183 44.69 -3.32 -7.71
N PRO A 184 45.65 -2.49 -7.29
CA PRO A 184 46.87 -2.25 -8.06
C PRO A 184 47.69 -3.55 -8.17
N ARG A 185 48.23 -3.81 -9.36
CA ARG A 185 49.11 -4.96 -9.64
C ARG A 185 50.41 -4.90 -8.87
#